data_AF-A0A8D8XG10-F1
#
_entry.id   AF-A0A8D8XG10-F1
#
_cell.length_a   1.000
_cell.length_b   1.000
_cell.length_c   1.000
_cell.angle_alpha   90.00
_cell.angle_beta   90.00
_cell.angle_gamma   90.00
#
_symmetry.space_group_name_H-M   'P 1'
#
loop_
_entity.id
_entity.type
_entity.pdbx_description
1 polymer ?
#
loop_
_entity_poly.entity_id
_entity_poly.type
_entity_poly.pdbx_seq_one_letter_code
_entity_poly.pdbx_strand_id
1 'polypeptide(L)'
;MGIEVHAQGKSDSEYVRSVYEIAHLVVQRGIRPWLWPNFLFGLTEFGKRHQTCLNVLHGFSRRVIEERKRERVGREKGEADADEDQWGKKRRVAFLDLLIDESEKSETPLTNEEIREEVDTFMFEGFDTTAMAISWSLFLLGSHPEYQDNVYAELESIFGDDYDRPITSRDCAQMKYLERVIKEALRLFPSVPSIGRMMEEDMQVGEYLIPTGAVVILHILDVHRCEDQFPQPAVFQPDNFLSENMQKRHVYSYIPFSAGPRNCIGQKFALLEEKCVLASVLRKFKVISQEKLEDLLLLNELTLKSASGVRVKLEPRT
;
A
#
# COMPACT_ATOMS: atom_id res chain seq x y z
N MET A 1 11.36 -5.96 5.40
CA MET A 1 12.82 -6.08 5.21
C MET A 1 13.60 -6.53 6.44
N GLY A 2 13.01 -6.58 7.64
CA GLY A 2 13.68 -7.16 8.82
C GLY A 2 14.71 -6.24 9.48
N ILE A 3 14.60 -4.92 9.26
CA ILE A 3 15.48 -3.88 9.80
C ILE A 3 14.62 -2.79 10.45
N GLU A 4 15.11 -2.24 11.56
CA GLU A 4 14.46 -1.15 12.27
C GLU A 4 14.88 0.21 11.68
N VAL A 5 13.93 0.92 11.06
CA VAL A 5 14.18 2.24 10.46
C VAL A 5 13.97 3.38 11.47
N HIS A 6 13.37 3.07 12.64
CA HIS A 6 12.96 4.04 13.67
C HIS A 6 12.19 5.26 13.10
N ALA A 7 11.43 5.06 12.02
CA ALA A 7 10.76 6.12 11.28
C ALA A 7 9.72 6.88 12.14
N GLN A 8 9.11 6.23 13.14
CA GLN A 8 8.16 6.85 14.06
C GLN A 8 8.79 7.90 14.99
N GLY A 9 10.08 7.74 15.33
CA GLY A 9 10.83 8.67 16.18
C GLY A 9 11.62 9.73 15.41
N LYS A 10 11.77 9.55 14.09
CA LYS A 10 12.51 10.44 13.18
C LYS A 10 11.59 10.93 12.07
N SER A 11 10.78 11.93 12.39
CA SER A 11 9.90 12.60 11.41
C SER A 11 10.65 13.16 10.20
N ASP A 12 11.96 13.43 10.32
CA ASP A 12 12.81 13.94 9.24
C ASP A 12 13.58 12.84 8.46
N SER A 13 13.02 11.63 8.37
CA SER A 13 13.65 10.53 7.62
C SER A 13 13.95 10.95 6.17
N GLU A 14 15.24 10.99 5.84
CA GLU A 14 15.74 11.36 4.50
C GLU A 14 15.22 10.39 3.43
N TYR A 15 15.08 9.11 3.78
CA TYR A 15 14.50 8.08 2.91
C TYR A 15 13.05 8.41 2.56
N VAL A 16 12.19 8.64 3.57
CA VAL A 16 10.76 8.92 3.36
C VAL A 16 10.55 10.19 2.53
N ARG A 17 11.32 11.25 2.81
CA ARG A 17 11.30 12.48 2.01
C ARG A 17 11.71 12.22 0.56
N SER A 18 12.75 11.43 0.34
CA SER A 18 13.21 11.08 -1.00
C SER A 18 12.19 10.23 -1.77
N VAL A 19 11.41 9.37 -1.09
CA VAL A 19 10.31 8.63 -1.70
C VAL A 19 9.20 9.57 -2.17
N TYR A 20 8.77 10.52 -1.34
CA TYR A 20 7.72 11.47 -1.74
C TYR A 20 8.18 12.39 -2.87
N GLU A 21 9.41 12.89 -2.78
CA GLU A 21 10.01 13.73 -3.81
C GLU A 21 10.16 12.96 -5.14
N ILE A 22 10.68 11.72 -5.14
CA ILE A 22 10.82 10.96 -6.38
C ILE A 22 9.46 10.66 -7.02
N ALA A 23 8.43 10.34 -6.23
CA ALA A 23 7.09 10.08 -6.72
C ALA A 23 6.51 11.32 -7.43
N HIS A 24 6.64 12.49 -6.80
CA HIS A 24 6.25 13.76 -7.40
C HIS A 24 7.02 14.04 -8.71
N LEU A 25 8.35 13.87 -8.69
CA LEU A 25 9.20 14.12 -9.85
C LEU A 25 8.89 13.16 -11.02
N VAL A 26 8.60 11.89 -10.74
CA VAL A 26 8.23 10.91 -11.77
C VAL A 26 6.92 11.30 -12.46
N VAL A 27 5.89 11.68 -11.70
CA VAL A 27 4.61 12.13 -12.27
C VAL A 27 4.80 13.40 -13.11
N GLN A 28 5.52 14.39 -12.57
CA GLN A 28 5.80 15.63 -13.29
C GLN A 28 6.61 15.39 -14.57
N ARG A 29 7.55 14.44 -14.58
CA ARG A 29 8.26 14.04 -15.80
C ARG A 29 7.32 13.37 -16.80
N GLY A 30 6.43 12.48 -16.33
CA GLY A 30 5.46 11.77 -17.16
C GLY A 30 4.55 12.73 -17.94
N ILE A 31 4.05 13.79 -17.31
CA ILE A 31 3.13 14.75 -17.95
C ILE A 31 3.82 15.86 -18.76
N ARG A 32 5.16 15.91 -18.78
CA ARG A 32 5.96 16.96 -19.47
C ARG A 32 6.81 16.33 -20.57
N PRO A 33 6.31 16.21 -21.81
CA PRO A 33 7.02 15.53 -22.90
C PRO A 33 8.42 16.08 -23.19
N TRP A 34 8.65 17.38 -22.96
CA TRP A 34 9.98 18.00 -23.11
C TRP A 34 11.03 17.51 -22.10
N LEU A 35 10.61 16.83 -21.02
CA LEU A 35 11.49 16.19 -20.04
C LEU A 35 11.72 14.69 -20.30
N TRP A 36 11.12 14.11 -21.35
CA TRP A 36 11.29 12.69 -21.65
C TRP A 36 12.70 12.34 -22.14
N PRO A 37 13.34 13.12 -23.04
CA PRO A 37 14.70 12.82 -23.47
C PRO A 37 15.68 12.86 -22.29
N ASN A 38 16.30 11.71 -21.98
CA ASN A 38 17.20 11.54 -20.83
C ASN A 38 18.32 12.59 -20.78
N PHE A 39 18.86 12.95 -21.95
CA PHE A 39 19.89 13.98 -22.06
C PHE A 39 19.40 15.35 -21.58
N LEU A 40 18.26 15.82 -22.10
CA LEU A 40 17.67 17.09 -21.68
C LEU A 40 17.29 17.06 -20.20
N PHE A 41 16.70 15.96 -19.76
CA PHE A 41 16.32 15.75 -18.36
C PHE A 41 17.51 15.93 -17.42
N GLY A 42 18.63 15.25 -17.67
CA GLY A 42 19.83 15.31 -16.83
C GLY A 42 20.48 16.69 -16.75
N LEU A 43 20.25 17.56 -17.73
CA LEU A 43 20.75 18.94 -17.72
C LEU A 43 19.90 19.88 -16.85
N THR A 44 18.65 19.53 -16.57
CA THR A 44 17.75 20.36 -15.76
C THR A 44 18.02 20.24 -14.26
N GLU A 45 17.64 21.26 -13.48
CA GLU A 45 17.59 21.16 -12.02
C GLU A 45 16.70 20.01 -11.55
N PHE A 46 15.62 19.78 -12.29
CA PHE A 46 14.67 18.70 -12.04
C PHE A 46 15.33 17.32 -12.14
N GLY A 47 16.13 17.08 -13.19
CA GLY A 47 16.89 15.83 -13.33
C GLY A 47 17.97 15.66 -12.27
N LYS A 48 18.61 16.76 -11.82
CA LYS A 48 19.57 16.72 -10.71
C LYS A 48 18.91 16.32 -9.39
N ARG A 49 17.75 16.90 -9.06
CA ARG A 49 16.95 16.52 -7.87
C ARG A 49 16.55 15.04 -7.93
N HIS A 50 16.05 14.59 -9.07
CA HIS A 50 15.72 13.19 -9.31
C HIS A 50 16.92 12.26 -9.04
N GLN A 51 18.10 12.60 -9.56
CA GLN A 51 19.31 11.80 -9.33
C GLN A 51 19.75 11.81 -7.86
N THR A 52 19.65 12.94 -7.16
CA THR A 52 19.95 13.02 -5.72
C THR A 52 19.03 12.09 -4.93
N CYS A 53 17.72 12.12 -5.21
CA CYS A 53 16.77 11.22 -4.56
C CYS A 53 17.10 9.75 -4.84
N LEU A 54 17.38 9.38 -6.09
CA LEU A 54 17.81 8.01 -6.43
C LEU A 54 19.06 7.57 -5.67
N ASN A 55 20.04 8.47 -5.49
CA ASN A 55 21.25 8.15 -4.74
C ASN A 55 20.95 7.84 -3.27
N VAL A 56 20.01 8.57 -2.66
CA VAL A 56 19.54 8.31 -1.29
C VAL A 56 18.80 6.97 -1.21
N LEU A 57 17.85 6.73 -2.11
CA LEU A 57 17.03 5.52 -2.15
C LEU A 57 17.89 4.27 -2.36
N HIS A 58 18.69 4.24 -3.43
CA HIS A 58 19.60 3.12 -3.70
C HIS A 58 20.63 2.95 -2.58
N GLY A 59 21.13 4.05 -2.02
CA GLY A 59 22.04 4.01 -0.88
C GLY A 59 21.41 3.36 0.35
N PHE A 60 20.12 3.63 0.61
CA PHE A 60 19.36 3.00 1.67
C PHE A 60 19.18 1.50 1.43
N SER A 61 18.71 1.11 0.24
CA SER A 61 18.47 -0.30 -0.08
C SER A 61 19.75 -1.14 -0.08
N ARG A 62 20.87 -0.59 -0.54
CA ARG A 62 22.18 -1.25 -0.42
C ARG A 62 22.58 -1.48 1.04
N ARG A 63 22.40 -0.49 1.91
CA ARG A 63 22.67 -0.65 3.35
C ARG A 63 21.80 -1.73 3.97
N VAL A 64 20.50 -1.75 3.64
CA VAL A 64 19.57 -2.79 4.09
C VAL A 64 20.05 -4.18 3.68
N ILE A 65 20.45 -4.36 2.43
CA ILE A 65 20.94 -5.64 1.91
C ILE A 65 22.24 -6.04 2.60
N GLU A 66 23.20 -5.13 2.72
CA GLU A 66 24.49 -5.41 3.37
C GLU A 66 24.33 -5.78 4.84
N GLU A 67 23.55 -5.02 5.59
CA GLU A 67 23.25 -5.29 7.00
C GLU A 67 22.61 -6.66 7.16
N ARG A 68 21.62 -6.98 6.32
CA ARG A 68 20.94 -8.27 6.41
C ARG A 68 21.85 -9.45 6.03
N LYS A 69 22.70 -9.30 5.01
CA LYS A 69 23.72 -10.31 4.65
C LYS A 69 24.72 -10.53 5.79
N ARG A 70 25.15 -9.47 6.48
CA ARG A 70 26.07 -9.59 7.64
C ARG A 70 25.41 -10.34 8.81
N GLU A 71 24.16 -10.02 9.12
CA GLU A 71 23.41 -10.73 10.17
C GLU A 71 23.25 -12.23 9.87
N ARG A 72 23.03 -12.59 8.60
CA ARG A 72 22.93 -13.98 8.14
C ARG A 72 24.23 -14.76 8.36
N VAL A 73 25.36 -14.24 7.90
CA VAL A 73 26.68 -14.86 8.12
C VAL A 73 27.01 -14.97 9.62
N GLY A 74 26.56 -14.00 10.43
CA GLY A 74 26.69 -14.06 11.89
C GLY A 74 25.88 -15.19 12.52
N ARG A 75 24.68 -15.48 12.00
CA ARG A 75 23.82 -16.58 12.47
C ARG A 75 24.37 -17.95 12.09
N GLU A 76 24.84 -18.12 10.86
CA GLU A 76 25.46 -19.38 10.39
C GLU A 76 26.73 -19.76 11.16
N LYS A 77 27.47 -18.75 11.66
CA LYS A 77 28.66 -18.95 12.51
C LYS A 77 28.34 -19.09 14.00
N GLY A 78 27.10 -18.80 14.40
CA GLY A 78 26.69 -18.59 15.79
C GLY A 78 26.01 -19.77 16.47
N GLU A 79 25.17 -20.55 15.78
CA GLU A 79 24.53 -21.75 16.32
C GLU A 79 23.66 -22.39 15.22
N ALA A 80 23.91 -23.66 14.92
CA ALA A 80 23.07 -24.48 14.04
C ALA A 80 21.84 -25.08 14.78
N ASP A 81 21.49 -24.55 15.97
CA ASP A 81 20.59 -25.20 16.94
C ASP A 81 19.40 -24.32 17.40
N ALA A 82 19.09 -23.21 16.71
CA ALA A 82 18.03 -22.28 17.12
C ALA A 82 16.88 -22.09 16.11
N ASP A 83 16.73 -22.99 15.13
CA ASP A 83 15.71 -22.87 14.06
C ASP A 83 14.34 -23.51 14.39
N GLU A 84 14.19 -24.09 15.58
CA GLU A 84 12.91 -24.58 16.08
C GLU A 84 12.44 -23.77 17.29
N ASP A 85 11.34 -23.03 17.14
CA ASP A 85 10.50 -22.68 18.29
C ASP A 85 10.18 -23.99 19.05
N GLN A 86 9.90 -23.92 20.36
CA GLN A 86 9.54 -25.07 21.25
C GLN A 86 8.40 -26.00 20.74
N TRP A 87 7.85 -25.72 19.56
CA TRP A 87 6.78 -26.43 18.88
C TRP A 87 7.06 -26.82 17.41
N GLY A 88 8.31 -26.77 16.93
CA GLY A 88 8.68 -27.21 15.56
C GLY A 88 8.10 -26.35 14.43
N LYS A 89 7.70 -25.10 14.71
CA LYS A 89 7.23 -24.15 13.69
C LYS A 89 8.42 -23.38 13.13
N LYS A 90 8.68 -23.52 11.83
CA LYS A 90 9.66 -22.69 11.11
C LYS A 90 9.41 -21.21 11.42
N ARG A 91 10.43 -20.53 11.93
CA ARG A 91 10.41 -19.09 12.19
C ARG A 91 10.03 -18.34 10.91
N ARG A 92 9.08 -17.40 10.99
CA ARG A 92 8.72 -16.56 9.84
C ARG A 92 9.91 -15.67 9.47
N VAL A 93 10.51 -15.95 8.33
CA VAL A 93 11.65 -15.20 7.77
C VAL A 93 11.17 -13.94 7.05
N ALA A 94 12.02 -12.91 7.00
CA ALA A 94 11.68 -11.68 6.30
C ALA A 94 11.68 -11.91 4.78
N PHE A 95 10.98 -11.08 4.01
CA PHE A 95 10.97 -11.18 2.54
C PHE A 95 12.38 -11.18 1.94
N LEU A 96 13.26 -10.26 2.38
CA LEU A 96 14.64 -10.19 1.88
C LEU A 96 15.44 -11.46 2.18
N ASP A 97 15.16 -12.14 3.29
CA ASP A 97 15.79 -13.41 3.60
C ASP A 97 15.38 -14.48 2.57
N LEU A 98 14.08 -14.62 2.35
CA LEU A 98 13.54 -15.54 1.34
C LEU A 98 14.06 -15.25 -0.05
N LEU A 99 14.16 -13.97 -0.44
CA LEU A 99 14.67 -13.56 -1.74
C LEU A 99 16.12 -14.00 -1.93
N ILE A 100 16.97 -13.80 -0.91
CA ILE A 100 18.38 -14.22 -0.96
C ILE A 100 18.47 -15.76 -0.99
N ASP A 101 17.72 -16.45 -0.12
CA ASP A 101 17.75 -17.92 -0.04
C ASP A 101 17.31 -18.59 -1.35
N GLU A 102 16.23 -18.12 -1.95
CA GLU A 102 15.71 -18.68 -3.20
C GLU A 102 16.59 -18.29 -4.40
N SER A 103 17.17 -17.09 -4.39
CA SER A 103 18.17 -16.70 -5.38
C SER A 103 19.40 -17.59 -5.35
N GLU A 104 19.93 -17.91 -4.17
CA GLU A 104 21.12 -18.75 -4.02
C GLU A 104 20.89 -20.22 -4.42
N LYS A 105 19.64 -20.71 -4.30
CA LYS A 105 19.24 -22.06 -4.74
C LYS A 105 18.91 -22.16 -6.22
N SER A 106 18.67 -21.03 -6.89
CA SER A 106 18.32 -20.98 -8.30
C SER A 106 19.50 -21.37 -9.20
N GLU A 107 19.23 -22.03 -10.34
CA GLU A 107 20.22 -22.26 -11.39
C GLU A 107 20.73 -20.95 -12.01
N THR A 108 19.91 -19.90 -11.94
CA THR A 108 20.25 -18.53 -12.33
C THR A 108 20.05 -17.60 -11.14
N PRO A 109 21.05 -17.45 -10.26
CA PRO A 109 20.99 -16.54 -9.13
C PRO A 109 20.85 -15.09 -9.57
N LEU A 110 20.08 -14.31 -8.80
CA LEU A 110 19.96 -12.87 -8.99
C LEU A 110 21.28 -12.18 -8.66
N THR A 111 21.61 -11.19 -9.47
CA THR A 111 22.70 -10.26 -9.19
C THR A 111 22.34 -9.37 -8.00
N ASN A 112 23.37 -8.77 -7.36
CA ASN A 112 23.12 -7.80 -6.29
C ASN A 112 22.30 -6.59 -6.76
N GLU A 113 22.37 -6.26 -8.06
CA GLU A 113 21.60 -5.17 -8.64
C GLU A 113 20.12 -5.53 -8.74
N GLU A 114 19.81 -6.73 -9.26
CA GLU A 114 18.42 -7.24 -9.32
C GLU A 114 17.82 -7.40 -7.92
N ILE A 115 18.58 -7.91 -6.94
CA ILE A 115 18.12 -7.96 -5.54
C ILE A 115 17.83 -6.55 -5.00
N ARG A 116 18.65 -5.55 -5.35
CA ARG A 116 18.41 -4.17 -4.95
C ARG A 116 17.14 -3.62 -5.59
N GLU A 117 16.91 -3.87 -6.87
CA GLU A 117 15.70 -3.43 -7.58
C GLU A 117 14.43 -4.02 -6.96
N GLU A 118 14.46 -5.31 -6.59
CA GLU A 118 13.36 -5.93 -5.84
C GLU A 118 13.19 -5.29 -4.46
N VAL A 119 14.28 -5.03 -3.73
CA VAL A 119 14.22 -4.34 -2.43
C VAL A 119 13.64 -2.93 -2.58
N ASP A 120 14.12 -2.14 -3.54
CA ASP A 120 13.63 -0.79 -3.85
C ASP A 120 12.11 -0.81 -4.12
N THR A 121 11.66 -1.77 -4.94
CA THR A 121 10.24 -1.96 -5.30
C THR A 121 9.39 -2.24 -4.07
N PHE A 122 9.70 -3.31 -3.32
CA PHE A 122 8.91 -3.70 -2.15
C PHE A 122 9.01 -2.69 -1.00
N MET A 123 10.13 -1.96 -0.89
CA MET A 123 10.31 -0.91 0.10
C MET A 123 9.52 0.35 -0.20
N PHE A 124 9.13 0.62 -1.45
CA PHE A 124 8.22 1.70 -1.79
C PHE A 124 6.76 1.23 -1.69
N GLU A 125 6.42 0.17 -2.42
CA GLU A 125 5.05 -0.32 -2.56
C GLU A 125 4.45 -0.78 -1.24
N GLY A 126 5.28 -1.30 -0.33
CA GLY A 126 4.86 -1.89 0.93
C GLY A 126 4.46 -0.92 2.03
N PHE A 127 4.72 0.40 1.91
CA PHE A 127 4.32 1.36 2.95
C PHE A 127 3.51 2.54 2.41
N ASP A 128 3.83 3.10 1.23
CA ASP A 128 3.16 4.31 0.76
C ASP A 128 1.68 4.02 0.44
N THR A 129 1.41 2.87 -0.17
CA THR A 129 0.07 2.44 -0.54
C THR A 129 -0.82 2.14 0.67
N THR A 130 -0.27 1.46 1.70
CA THR A 130 -1.01 1.10 2.92
C THR A 130 -1.20 2.31 3.83
N ALA A 131 -0.22 3.23 3.89
CA ALA A 131 -0.38 4.50 4.59
C ALA A 131 -1.56 5.31 4.03
N MET A 132 -1.76 5.34 2.70
CA MET A 132 -2.91 5.99 2.09
C MET A 132 -4.22 5.29 2.45
N ALA A 133 -4.28 3.96 2.36
CA ALA A 133 -5.48 3.19 2.72
C ALA A 133 -5.91 3.43 4.17
N ILE A 134 -4.94 3.45 5.10
CA ILE A 134 -5.17 3.74 6.52
C ILE A 134 -5.64 5.18 6.70
N SER A 135 -4.98 6.16 6.06
CA SER A 135 -5.32 7.57 6.18
C SER A 135 -6.74 7.87 5.69
N TRP A 136 -7.11 7.34 4.51
CA TRP A 136 -8.45 7.49 3.96
C TRP A 136 -9.51 6.78 4.80
N SER A 137 -9.20 5.60 5.35
CA SER A 137 -10.10 4.89 6.25
C SER A 137 -10.36 5.68 7.55
N LEU A 138 -9.32 6.25 8.16
CA LEU A 138 -9.44 7.10 9.35
C LEU A 138 -10.25 8.37 9.07
N PHE A 139 -10.00 9.01 7.92
CA PHE A 139 -10.76 10.18 7.48
C PHE A 139 -12.25 9.89 7.32
N LEU A 140 -12.58 8.81 6.61
CA LEU A 140 -13.95 8.41 6.33
C LEU A 140 -14.67 8.00 7.61
N LEU A 141 -14.04 7.22 8.47
CA LEU A 141 -14.58 6.88 9.79
C LEU A 141 -14.75 8.11 10.70
N GLY A 142 -13.81 9.06 10.62
CA GLY A 142 -13.90 10.32 11.34
C GLY A 142 -15.01 11.24 10.84
N SER A 143 -15.48 11.02 9.61
CA SER A 143 -16.59 11.76 8.99
C SER A 143 -17.94 11.04 9.15
N HIS A 144 -17.95 9.75 9.52
CA HIS A 144 -19.13 8.90 9.64
C HIS A 144 -19.11 8.15 10.99
N PRO A 145 -19.48 8.83 12.10
CA PRO A 145 -19.46 8.24 13.43
C PRO A 145 -20.26 6.94 13.55
N GLU A 146 -21.36 6.80 12.83
CA GLU A 146 -22.21 5.61 12.81
C GLU A 146 -21.47 4.35 12.35
N TYR A 147 -20.60 4.46 11.34
CA TYR A 147 -19.78 3.34 10.89
C TYR A 147 -18.60 3.10 11.83
N GLN A 148 -18.06 4.17 12.43
CA GLN A 148 -17.01 4.05 13.43
C GLN A 148 -17.48 3.34 14.69
N ASP A 149 -18.70 3.61 15.14
CA ASP A 149 -19.30 2.96 16.31
C ASP A 149 -19.59 1.48 16.04
N ASN A 150 -19.99 1.12 14.82
CA ASN A 150 -20.12 -0.28 14.40
C ASN A 150 -18.77 -1.02 14.37
N VAL A 151 -17.71 -0.38 13.87
CA VAL A 151 -16.34 -0.94 13.96
C VAL A 151 -15.94 -1.12 15.42
N TYR A 152 -16.20 -0.12 16.26
CA TYR A 152 -15.85 -0.19 17.67
C TYR A 152 -16.56 -1.35 18.38
N ALA A 153 -17.87 -1.51 18.15
CA ALA A 153 -18.65 -2.65 18.69
C ALA A 153 -18.14 -4.01 18.18
N GLU A 154 -17.74 -4.12 16.90
CA GLU A 154 -17.09 -5.32 16.38
C GLU A 154 -15.79 -5.63 17.15
N LEU A 155 -14.96 -4.62 17.40
CA LEU A 155 -13.70 -4.78 18.12
C LEU A 155 -13.95 -5.16 19.60
N GLU A 156 -14.92 -4.54 20.28
CA GLU A 156 -15.34 -4.94 21.64
C GLU A 156 -15.76 -6.41 21.68
N SER A 157 -16.52 -6.89 20.71
CA SER A 157 -16.91 -8.29 20.64
C SER A 157 -15.73 -9.26 20.42
N ILE A 158 -14.67 -8.84 19.72
CA ILE A 158 -13.52 -9.71 19.40
C ILE A 158 -12.53 -9.77 20.57
N PHE A 159 -12.28 -8.65 21.23
CA PHE A 159 -11.28 -8.55 22.29
C PHE A 159 -11.85 -8.78 23.70
N GLY A 160 -13.14 -8.47 23.92
CA GLY A 160 -13.82 -8.67 25.18
C GLY A 160 -13.05 -8.05 26.35
N ASP A 161 -12.90 -8.81 27.43
CA ASP A 161 -12.20 -8.37 28.65
C ASP A 161 -10.69 -8.16 28.48
N ASP A 162 -10.08 -8.74 27.43
CA ASP A 162 -8.66 -8.56 27.12
C ASP A 162 -8.49 -7.48 26.04
N TYR A 163 -8.99 -6.28 26.34
CA TYR A 163 -9.07 -5.19 25.38
C TYR A 163 -7.75 -4.49 25.08
N ASP A 164 -6.63 -4.88 25.71
CA ASP A 164 -5.30 -4.31 25.43
C ASP A 164 -4.29 -5.31 24.85
N ARG A 165 -4.61 -6.61 24.74
CA ARG A 165 -3.66 -7.57 24.16
C ARG A 165 -3.30 -7.25 22.71
N PRO A 166 -2.11 -7.70 22.26
CA PRO A 166 -1.72 -7.67 20.86
C PRO A 166 -2.75 -8.34 19.93
N ILE A 167 -2.91 -7.75 18.75
CA ILE A 167 -3.78 -8.27 17.70
C ILE A 167 -3.11 -9.47 17.05
N THR A 168 -3.85 -10.57 16.93
CA THR A 168 -3.41 -11.79 16.26
C THR A 168 -4.00 -11.88 14.85
N SER A 169 -3.39 -12.71 13.99
CA SER A 169 -3.96 -12.99 12.66
C SER A 169 -5.36 -13.59 12.72
N ARG A 170 -5.72 -14.29 13.82
CA ARG A 170 -7.06 -14.84 14.02
C ARG A 170 -8.08 -13.74 14.29
N ASP A 171 -7.70 -12.68 15.00
CA ASP A 171 -8.57 -11.53 15.25
C ASP A 171 -8.86 -10.79 13.95
N CYS A 172 -7.83 -10.56 13.13
CA CYS A 172 -8.00 -9.90 11.82
C CYS A 172 -8.95 -10.65 10.88
N ALA A 173 -9.02 -11.98 10.98
CA ALA A 173 -10.00 -12.79 10.23
C ALA A 173 -11.45 -12.60 10.72
N GLN A 174 -11.65 -12.14 11.96
CA GLN A 174 -12.97 -11.85 12.54
C GLN A 174 -13.43 -10.42 12.30
N MET A 175 -12.51 -9.48 12.03
CA MET A 175 -12.76 -8.07 11.71
C MET A 175 -13.43 -7.89 10.33
N LYS A 176 -14.66 -8.39 10.17
CA LYS A 176 -15.41 -8.44 8.90
C LYS A 176 -16.00 -7.09 8.55
N TYR A 177 -16.55 -6.38 9.53
CA TYR A 177 -17.10 -5.04 9.35
C TYR A 177 -15.99 -4.04 9.03
N LEU A 178 -14.90 -4.05 9.80
CA LEU A 178 -13.72 -3.24 9.49
C LEU A 178 -13.16 -3.55 8.09
N GLU A 179 -13.14 -4.80 7.65
CA GLU A 179 -12.76 -5.12 6.26
C GLU A 179 -13.67 -4.44 5.22
N ARG A 180 -14.99 -4.41 5.46
CA ARG A 180 -15.93 -3.73 4.55
C ARG A 180 -15.72 -2.22 4.54
N VAL A 181 -15.41 -1.62 5.69
CA VAL A 181 -15.02 -0.21 5.82
C VAL A 181 -13.76 0.09 5.00
N ILE A 182 -12.71 -0.72 5.17
CA ILE A 182 -11.46 -0.57 4.39
C ILE A 182 -11.74 -0.70 2.89
N LYS A 183 -12.57 -1.68 2.50
CA LYS A 183 -12.92 -1.87 1.09
C LYS A 183 -13.66 -0.67 0.50
N GLU A 184 -14.60 -0.12 1.25
CA GLU A 184 -15.34 1.07 0.82
C GLU A 184 -14.45 2.32 0.81
N ALA A 185 -13.49 2.43 1.72
CA ALA A 185 -12.48 3.48 1.68
C ALA A 185 -11.62 3.38 0.41
N LEU A 186 -11.13 2.19 0.06
CA LEU A 186 -10.37 1.94 -1.18
C LEU A 186 -11.23 2.04 -2.45
N ARG A 187 -12.56 1.92 -2.34
CA ARG A 187 -13.47 2.22 -3.44
C ARG A 187 -13.50 3.73 -3.72
N LEU A 188 -13.76 4.54 -2.70
CA LEU A 188 -13.84 6.00 -2.85
C LEU A 188 -12.47 6.64 -3.11
N PHE A 189 -11.44 6.14 -2.44
CA PHE A 189 -10.07 6.64 -2.45
C PHE A 189 -9.08 5.47 -2.63
N PRO A 190 -9.00 4.88 -3.84
CA PRO A 190 -8.02 3.85 -4.13
C PRO A 190 -6.61 4.40 -3.94
N SER A 191 -5.75 3.71 -3.18
CA SER A 191 -4.37 4.13 -2.97
C SER A 191 -3.62 4.36 -4.27
N VAL A 192 -3.88 3.54 -5.30
CA VAL A 192 -3.40 3.74 -6.68
C VAL A 192 -4.60 4.04 -7.58
N PRO A 193 -4.79 5.29 -8.04
CA PRO A 193 -6.01 5.69 -8.76
C PRO A 193 -6.04 5.30 -10.25
N SER A 194 -4.88 4.99 -10.83
CA SER A 194 -4.75 4.61 -12.24
C SER A 194 -3.54 3.72 -12.50
N ILE A 195 -3.66 2.80 -13.46
CA ILE A 195 -2.55 1.96 -13.91
C ILE A 195 -2.44 1.97 -15.44
N GLY A 196 -1.23 1.87 -15.98
CA GLY A 196 -0.97 1.85 -17.42
C GLY A 196 -0.58 0.48 -17.96
N ARG A 197 -0.90 0.22 -19.23
CA ARG A 197 -0.44 -0.95 -20.00
C ARG A 197 -0.03 -0.50 -21.40
N MET A 198 1.07 -1.04 -21.92
CA MET A 198 1.39 -0.94 -23.34
C MET A 198 0.89 -2.22 -24.01
N MET A 199 0.12 -2.07 -25.10
CA MET A 199 -0.42 -3.20 -25.83
C MET A 199 0.66 -3.86 -26.67
N GLU A 200 0.91 -5.15 -26.44
CA GLU A 200 1.87 -5.94 -27.22
C GLU A 200 1.25 -6.54 -28.48
N GLU A 201 -0.07 -6.60 -28.55
CA GLU A 201 -0.86 -7.08 -29.67
C GLU A 201 -2.18 -6.28 -29.80
N ASP A 202 -2.79 -6.36 -30.97
CA ASP A 202 -4.08 -5.75 -31.24
C ASP A 202 -5.17 -6.42 -30.38
N MET A 203 -5.99 -5.61 -29.69
CA MET A 203 -7.03 -6.10 -28.79
C MET A 203 -8.39 -5.49 -29.11
N GLN A 204 -9.39 -6.34 -29.35
CA GLN A 204 -10.78 -5.91 -29.51
C GLN A 204 -11.42 -5.70 -28.12
N VAL A 205 -11.93 -4.50 -27.86
CA VAL A 205 -12.66 -4.13 -26.64
C VAL A 205 -14.03 -3.56 -27.02
N GLY A 206 -15.07 -4.39 -26.88
CA GLY A 206 -16.39 -4.06 -27.39
C GLY A 206 -16.34 -3.84 -28.91
N GLU A 207 -16.76 -2.67 -29.36
CA GLU A 207 -16.74 -2.28 -30.78
C GLU A 207 -15.41 -1.64 -31.22
N TYR A 208 -14.48 -1.40 -30.29
CA TYR A 208 -13.23 -0.69 -30.55
C TYR A 208 -12.03 -1.63 -30.68
N LEU A 209 -11.20 -1.40 -31.68
CA LEU A 209 -9.88 -2.04 -31.80
C LEU A 209 -8.83 -1.15 -31.15
N ILE A 210 -8.11 -1.69 -30.16
CA ILE A 210 -6.94 -1.06 -29.57
C ILE A 210 -5.71 -1.64 -30.27
N PRO A 211 -4.93 -0.83 -31.01
CA PRO A 211 -3.80 -1.34 -31.77
C PRO A 211 -2.58 -1.62 -30.88
N THR A 212 -1.73 -2.51 -31.37
CA THR A 212 -0.38 -2.76 -30.84
C THR A 212 0.40 -1.46 -30.68
N GLY A 213 1.13 -1.33 -29.58
CA GLY A 213 1.90 -0.14 -29.23
C GLY A 213 1.09 0.99 -28.57
N ALA A 214 -0.23 0.88 -28.51
CA ALA A 214 -1.06 1.83 -27.76
C ALA A 214 -0.81 1.71 -26.25
N VAL A 215 -0.86 2.84 -25.54
CA VAL A 215 -0.86 2.88 -24.08
C VAL A 215 -2.30 3.00 -23.58
N VAL A 216 -2.75 1.99 -22.84
CA VAL A 216 -4.07 1.97 -22.19
C VAL A 216 -3.91 2.37 -20.73
N ILE A 217 -4.64 3.39 -20.30
CA ILE A 217 -4.71 3.81 -18.90
C ILE A 217 -6.04 3.36 -18.31
N LEU A 218 -5.97 2.49 -17.31
CA LEU A 218 -7.12 2.03 -16.54
C LEU A 218 -7.30 2.99 -15.36
N HIS A 219 -8.35 3.81 -15.41
CA HIS A 219 -8.68 4.74 -14.34
C HIS A 219 -9.53 4.04 -13.26
N ILE A 220 -8.85 3.39 -12.32
CA ILE A 220 -9.45 2.62 -11.22
C ILE A 220 -10.45 3.49 -10.44
N LEU A 221 -10.12 4.76 -10.27
CA LEU A 221 -10.96 5.74 -9.60
C LEU A 221 -12.36 5.88 -10.24
N ASP A 222 -12.45 5.88 -11.57
CA ASP A 222 -13.74 5.95 -12.28
C ASP A 222 -14.46 4.61 -12.29
N VAL A 223 -13.71 3.50 -12.45
CA VAL A 223 -14.29 2.14 -12.37
C VAL A 223 -15.00 1.95 -11.02
N HIS A 224 -14.39 2.42 -9.94
CA HIS A 224 -14.95 2.35 -8.59
C HIS A 224 -16.13 3.31 -8.34
N ARG A 225 -16.41 4.22 -9.27
CA ARG A 225 -17.54 5.17 -9.24
C ARG A 225 -18.57 4.92 -10.33
N CYS A 226 -18.48 3.81 -11.05
CA CYS A 226 -19.47 3.40 -12.02
C CYS A 226 -20.82 3.13 -11.33
N GLU A 227 -21.84 3.95 -11.62
CA GLU A 227 -23.16 3.88 -10.99
C GLU A 227 -23.87 2.54 -11.18
N ASP A 228 -23.66 1.89 -12.34
CA ASP A 228 -24.21 0.57 -12.65
C ASP A 228 -23.68 -0.52 -11.71
N GLN A 229 -22.49 -0.31 -11.15
CA GLN A 229 -21.85 -1.24 -10.22
C GLN A 229 -21.98 -0.78 -8.78
N PHE A 230 -22.03 0.52 -8.53
CA PHE A 230 -22.13 1.13 -7.20
C PHE A 230 -23.22 2.20 -7.18
N PRO A 231 -24.45 1.85 -6.75
CA PRO A 231 -25.49 2.83 -6.56
C PRO A 231 -25.05 3.92 -5.58
N GLN A 232 -25.29 5.19 -5.93
CA GLN A 232 -24.83 6.36 -5.16
C GLN A 232 -23.30 6.34 -4.95
N PRO A 233 -22.50 6.35 -6.03
CA PRO A 233 -21.06 6.07 -5.97
C PRO A 233 -20.25 7.08 -5.16
N ALA A 234 -20.80 8.27 -4.88
CA ALA A 234 -20.15 9.27 -4.03
C ALA A 234 -20.35 9.03 -2.52
N VAL A 235 -21.32 8.20 -2.13
CA VAL A 235 -21.66 7.94 -0.72
C VAL A 235 -20.73 6.87 -0.16
N PHE A 236 -20.21 7.09 1.04
CA PHE A 236 -19.46 6.09 1.79
C PHE A 236 -20.43 5.08 2.40
N GLN A 237 -20.49 3.87 1.85
CA GLN A 237 -21.41 2.83 2.32
C GLN A 237 -20.76 1.44 2.40
N PRO A 238 -20.28 1.00 3.58
CA PRO A 238 -19.65 -0.32 3.76
C PRO A 238 -20.54 -1.51 3.36
N ASP A 239 -21.86 -1.34 3.34
CA ASP A 239 -22.81 -2.37 2.93
C ASP A 239 -22.75 -2.71 1.43
N ASN A 240 -22.08 -1.88 0.61
CA ASN A 240 -21.70 -2.26 -0.75
C ASN A 240 -20.92 -3.58 -0.79
N PHE A 241 -20.19 -3.92 0.28
CA PHE A 241 -19.39 -5.12 0.40
C PHE A 241 -20.03 -6.23 1.25
N LEU A 242 -21.36 -6.21 1.43
CA LEU A 242 -22.10 -7.40 1.85
C LEU A 242 -22.01 -8.49 0.78
N SER A 243 -22.01 -9.76 1.19
CA SER A 243 -21.89 -10.91 0.29
C SER A 243 -22.92 -10.89 -0.84
N GLU A 244 -24.18 -10.59 -0.51
CA GLU A 244 -25.28 -10.47 -1.47
C GLU A 244 -25.11 -9.34 -2.50
N ASN A 245 -24.45 -8.25 -2.12
CA ASN A 245 -24.20 -7.11 -3.01
C ASN A 245 -22.95 -7.35 -3.87
N MET A 246 -21.93 -8.03 -3.34
CA MET A 246 -20.75 -8.41 -4.13
C MET A 246 -21.09 -9.43 -5.22
N GLN A 247 -21.96 -10.41 -4.93
CA GLN A 247 -22.34 -11.45 -5.90
C GLN A 247 -23.07 -10.92 -7.14
N LYS A 248 -23.71 -9.75 -7.05
CA LYS A 248 -24.44 -9.12 -8.16
C LYS A 248 -23.55 -8.29 -9.08
N ARG A 249 -22.31 -7.99 -8.67
CA ARG A 249 -21.41 -7.07 -9.36
C ARG A 249 -20.43 -7.80 -10.27
N HIS A 250 -19.97 -7.11 -11.31
CA HIS A 250 -18.94 -7.63 -12.17
C HIS A 250 -17.62 -7.78 -11.39
N VAL A 251 -16.89 -8.87 -11.60
CA VAL A 251 -15.66 -9.17 -10.82
C VAL A 251 -14.55 -8.13 -11.00
N TYR A 252 -14.55 -7.39 -12.11
CA TYR A 252 -13.62 -6.28 -12.38
C TYR A 252 -14.17 -4.89 -12.00
N SER A 253 -15.32 -4.81 -11.32
CA SER A 253 -15.87 -3.52 -10.85
C SER A 253 -15.16 -2.98 -9.60
N TYR A 254 -14.41 -3.83 -8.89
CA TYR A 254 -13.67 -3.46 -7.69
C TYR A 254 -12.26 -4.07 -7.74
N ILE A 255 -11.28 -3.25 -8.10
CA ILE A 255 -9.90 -3.64 -8.40
C ILE A 255 -8.85 -2.72 -7.72
N PRO A 256 -8.98 -2.40 -6.41
CA PRO A 256 -8.00 -1.56 -5.70
C PRO A 256 -6.59 -2.17 -5.66
N PHE A 257 -6.50 -3.50 -5.83
CA PHE A 257 -5.27 -4.28 -5.86
C PHE A 257 -4.95 -4.80 -7.28
N SER A 258 -5.50 -4.14 -8.32
CA SER A 258 -5.48 -4.64 -9.70
C SER A 258 -6.12 -6.05 -9.80
N ALA A 259 -5.99 -6.70 -10.95
CA ALA A 259 -6.48 -8.05 -11.20
C ALA A 259 -5.63 -8.76 -12.29
N GLY A 260 -5.85 -10.06 -12.46
CA GLY A 260 -5.12 -10.89 -13.41
C GLY A 260 -3.67 -11.20 -12.97
N PRO A 261 -2.77 -11.55 -13.93
CA PRO A 261 -1.41 -12.02 -13.61
C PRO A 261 -0.47 -10.94 -13.07
N ARG A 262 -0.89 -9.66 -13.11
CA ARG A 262 -0.18 -8.50 -12.57
C ARG A 262 -1.01 -7.83 -11.47
N ASN A 263 -1.68 -8.63 -10.65
CA ASN A 263 -2.34 -8.15 -9.44
C ASN A 263 -1.32 -7.90 -8.32
N CYS A 264 -1.74 -7.20 -7.26
CA CYS A 264 -0.88 -6.89 -6.13
C CYS A 264 -0.50 -8.17 -5.36
N ILE A 265 0.79 -8.49 -5.36
CA ILE A 265 1.34 -9.61 -4.56
C ILE A 265 1.16 -9.37 -3.05
N GLY A 266 1.15 -8.11 -2.62
CA GLY A 266 1.04 -7.68 -1.22
C GLY A 266 -0.38 -7.58 -0.68
N GLN A 267 -1.44 -7.85 -1.46
CA GLN A 267 -2.83 -7.58 -1.05
C GLN A 267 -3.21 -8.18 0.32
N LYS A 268 -2.82 -9.42 0.60
CA LYS A 268 -3.12 -10.07 1.89
C LYS A 268 -2.34 -9.45 3.05
N PHE A 269 -1.12 -9.01 2.78
CA PHE A 269 -0.28 -8.33 3.76
C PHE A 269 -0.86 -6.94 4.08
N ALA A 270 -1.20 -6.16 3.05
CA ALA A 270 -1.81 -4.84 3.17
C ALA A 270 -3.09 -4.89 4.03
N LEU A 271 -4.05 -5.76 3.69
CA LEU A 271 -5.29 -5.89 4.47
C LEU A 271 -5.06 -6.31 5.93
N LEU A 272 -4.02 -7.13 6.19
CA LEU A 272 -3.67 -7.52 7.56
C LEU A 272 -3.09 -6.33 8.33
N GLU A 273 -2.16 -5.60 7.71
CA GLU A 273 -1.53 -4.41 8.27
C GLU A 273 -2.57 -3.31 8.55
N GLU A 274 -3.39 -2.96 7.56
CA GLU A 274 -4.44 -1.96 7.65
C GLU A 274 -5.39 -2.27 8.81
N LYS A 275 -5.87 -3.52 8.91
CA LYS A 275 -6.72 -3.96 10.03
C LYS A 275 -6.02 -3.82 11.37
N CYS A 276 -4.77 -4.26 11.49
CA CYS A 276 -4.01 -4.17 12.74
C CYS A 276 -3.85 -2.71 13.18
N VAL A 277 -3.45 -1.82 12.27
CA VAL A 277 -3.24 -0.40 12.59
C VAL A 277 -4.56 0.28 12.93
N LEU A 278 -5.58 0.12 12.09
CA LEU A 278 -6.90 0.73 12.29
C LEU A 278 -7.54 0.24 13.59
N ALA A 279 -7.54 -1.07 13.87
CA ALA A 279 -8.07 -1.60 15.11
C ALA A 279 -7.29 -1.08 16.33
N SER A 280 -5.95 -0.96 16.23
CA SER A 280 -5.14 -0.42 17.34
C SER A 280 -5.48 1.02 17.68
N VAL A 281 -5.74 1.85 16.66
CA VAL A 281 -6.20 3.24 16.85
C VAL A 281 -7.62 3.28 17.38
N LEU A 282 -8.56 2.58 16.71
CA LEU A 282 -9.99 2.69 16.98
C LEU A 282 -10.42 2.06 18.31
N ARG A 283 -9.62 1.11 18.85
CA ARG A 283 -9.79 0.62 20.22
C ARG A 283 -9.57 1.74 21.24
N LYS A 284 -8.59 2.60 21.02
CA LYS A 284 -8.13 3.58 22.01
C LYS A 284 -8.67 4.97 21.79
N PHE A 285 -9.05 5.29 20.56
CA PHE A 285 -9.44 6.64 20.16
C PHE A 285 -10.70 6.65 19.32
N LYS A 286 -11.54 7.65 19.58
CA LYS A 286 -12.53 8.15 18.64
C LYS A 286 -11.83 9.12 17.69
N VAL A 287 -12.00 8.88 16.40
CA VAL A 287 -11.43 9.70 15.33
C VAL A 287 -12.50 10.69 14.87
N ILE A 288 -12.12 11.95 14.67
CA ILE A 288 -13.02 13.00 14.18
C ILE A 288 -12.32 13.71 13.03
N SER A 289 -12.92 13.68 11.84
CA SER A 289 -12.36 14.41 10.70
C SER A 289 -12.42 15.92 10.94
N GLN A 290 -11.37 16.64 10.58
CA GLN A 290 -11.31 18.11 10.63
C GLN A 290 -11.53 18.74 9.26
N GLU A 291 -11.71 17.92 8.23
CA GLU A 291 -11.92 18.35 6.85
C GLU A 291 -13.19 17.69 6.31
N LYS A 292 -13.89 18.38 5.42
CA LYS A 292 -15.02 17.80 4.70
C LYS A 292 -14.55 17.15 3.42
N LEU A 293 -15.30 16.13 2.99
CA LEU A 293 -15.07 15.42 1.73
C LEU A 293 -15.01 16.38 0.52
N GLU A 294 -15.90 17.37 0.50
CA GLU A 294 -16.04 18.37 -0.58
C GLU A 294 -14.85 19.33 -0.70
N ASP A 295 -14.09 19.51 0.39
CA ASP A 295 -12.96 20.44 0.44
C ASP A 295 -11.62 19.76 0.08
N LEU A 296 -11.62 18.44 -0.16
CA LEU A 296 -10.41 17.68 -0.46
C LEU A 296 -9.91 17.96 -1.88
N LEU A 297 -8.67 18.42 -1.98
CA LEU A 297 -7.94 18.51 -3.24
C LEU A 297 -7.10 17.25 -3.43
N LEU A 298 -7.57 16.35 -4.29
CA LEU A 298 -6.87 15.10 -4.58
C LEU A 298 -5.69 15.31 -5.53
N LEU A 299 -4.54 14.76 -5.15
CA LEU A 299 -3.31 14.73 -5.94
C LEU A 299 -2.98 13.29 -6.32
N ASN A 300 -2.59 13.09 -7.57
CA ASN A 300 -2.03 11.82 -8.04
C ASN A 300 -0.50 11.93 -8.08
N GLU A 301 0.17 11.42 -7.05
CA GLU A 301 1.63 11.39 -6.94
C GLU A 301 2.11 9.93 -6.87
N LEU A 302 1.76 9.13 -7.89
CA LEU A 302 1.76 7.66 -7.91
C LEU A 302 0.71 7.03 -7.00
N THR A 303 0.55 7.57 -5.79
CA THR A 303 -0.54 7.28 -4.88
C THR A 303 -1.50 8.46 -4.76
N LEU A 304 -2.75 8.17 -4.37
CA LEU A 304 -3.79 9.18 -4.20
C LEU A 304 -3.65 9.87 -2.85
N LYS A 305 -3.30 11.15 -2.88
CA LYS A 305 -3.05 11.99 -1.69
C LYS A 305 -4.02 13.16 -1.63
N SER A 306 -4.14 13.77 -0.45
CA SER A 306 -4.73 15.10 -0.30
C SER A 306 -3.63 16.16 -0.31
N ALA A 307 -3.83 17.26 -1.03
CA ALA A 307 -2.86 18.36 -1.10
C ALA A 307 -2.54 18.97 0.27
N SER A 308 -3.52 19.01 1.19
CA SER A 308 -3.38 19.53 2.55
C SER A 308 -3.07 18.43 3.59
N GLY A 309 -2.84 17.20 3.12
CA GLY A 309 -2.90 16.02 3.97
C GLY A 309 -4.33 15.71 4.42
N VAL A 310 -4.45 14.79 5.36
CA VAL A 310 -5.73 14.36 5.94
C VAL A 310 -5.69 14.67 7.43
N ARG A 311 -6.40 15.71 7.87
CA ARG A 311 -6.38 16.12 9.28
C ARG A 311 -7.51 15.47 10.07
N VAL A 312 -7.14 14.72 11.10
CA VAL A 312 -8.08 14.11 12.06
C VAL A 312 -7.71 14.50 13.49
N LYS A 313 -8.72 14.62 14.35
CA LYS A 313 -8.58 14.73 15.79
C LYS A 313 -8.79 13.35 16.42
N LEU A 314 -7.95 13.01 17.41
CA LEU A 314 -8.10 11.80 18.22
C LEU A 314 -8.58 12.18 19.61
N GLU A 315 -9.68 11.57 20.04
CA GLU A 315 -10.21 11.68 21.40
C GLU A 315 -10.11 10.32 22.09
N PRO A 316 -9.51 10.18 23.28
CA PRO A 316 -9.45 8.90 23.99
C PRO A 316 -10.86 8.32 24.19
N ARG A 317 -11.00 7.00 23.99
CA ARG A 317 -12.23 6.28 24.34
C ARG A 317 -12.23 5.99 25.84
N THR A 318 -13.41 6.14 26.45
CA THR A 318 -13.67 5.91 27.89
C THR A 318 -14.00 4.47 28.19
#